data_AF-A0A7V6GLW3-F1
#
_entry.id   AF-A0A7V6GLW3-F1
#
_cell.length_a   1.000
_cell.length_b   1.000
_cell.length_c   1.000
_cell.angle_alpha   90.00
_cell.angle_beta   90.00
_cell.angle_gamma   90.00
#
_symmetry.space_group_name_H-M   'P 1'
#
loop_
_entity.id
_entity.type
_entity.pdbx_description
1 polymer ?
#
loop_
_entity_poly.entity_id
_entity_poly.type
_entity_poly.pdbx_seq_one_letter_code
_entity_poly.pdbx_strand_id
1 'polypeptide(L)'
;YYLCMSYNSQIGKILRLITCNKNILLEPTRDGLLIENNSKIGLRITVNNEKGQFYYSTDEKNWLKIGELLDMSKLSDDYIGGKAFTGTFIGICCQDLTGENKYADFDYFKYEEFDLNPISYTHFNQANCQTK
;
A
#
# COMPACT_ATOMS: atom_id res chain seq x y z
N TYR A 1 5.12 -4.43 -4.09
CA TYR A 1 5.10 -3.11 -3.42
C TYR A 1 4.11 -3.16 -2.27
N TYR A 2 4.35 -2.43 -1.17
CA TYR A 2 3.51 -2.52 0.02
C TYR A 2 3.37 -1.16 0.73
N LEU A 3 2.18 -0.56 0.65
CA LEU A 3 1.81 0.62 1.43
C LEU A 3 1.09 0.15 2.71
N CYS A 4 1.61 0.50 3.88
CA CYS A 4 1.12 -0.02 5.15
C CYS A 4 1.11 1.02 6.27
N MET A 5 0.15 0.89 7.18
CA MET A 5 0.22 1.54 8.48
C MET A 5 1.21 0.79 9.39
N SER A 6 2.01 1.55 10.12
CA SER A 6 3.01 1.05 11.05
C SER A 6 3.14 2.03 12.23
N TYR A 7 4.09 1.78 13.12
CA TYR A 7 4.33 2.61 14.29
C TYR A 7 5.80 2.92 14.43
N ASN A 8 6.08 4.19 14.73
CA ASN A 8 7.39 4.70 15.08
C ASN A 8 7.33 5.19 16.52
N SER A 9 8.28 4.77 17.35
CA SER A 9 8.31 5.08 18.78
C SER A 9 8.48 6.57 19.11
N GLN A 10 9.00 7.37 18.18
CA GLN A 10 9.22 8.81 18.37
C GLN A 10 8.03 9.66 17.96
N ILE A 11 7.33 9.28 16.88
CA ILE A 11 6.29 10.12 16.27
C ILE A 11 4.89 9.48 16.27
N GLY A 12 4.78 8.18 16.54
CA GLY A 12 3.51 7.47 16.63
C GLY A 12 3.12 6.72 15.36
N LYS A 13 1.83 6.70 15.03
CA LYS A 13 1.29 5.98 13.86
C LYS A 13 1.78 6.64 12.58
N ILE A 14 2.34 5.83 11.69
CA ILE A 14 2.90 6.29 10.43
C ILE A 14 2.42 5.45 9.25
N LEU A 15 2.32 6.08 8.10
CA LEU A 15 2.13 5.43 6.82
C LEU A 15 3.49 5.23 6.14
N ARG A 16 3.78 4.00 5.68
CA ARG A 16 5.06 3.62 5.07
C ARG A 16 4.85 2.92 3.74
N LEU A 17 5.75 3.20 2.79
CA LEU A 17 5.88 2.45 1.56
C LEU A 17 7.13 1.57 1.63
N ILE A 18 6.94 0.28 1.38
CA ILE A 18 7.98 -0.74 1.34
C ILE A 18 8.01 -1.33 -0.08
N THR A 19 9.20 -1.51 -0.62
CA THR A 19 9.41 -2.14 -1.92
C THR A 19 10.39 -3.29 -1.78
N CYS A 20 10.14 -4.40 -2.47
CA CYS A 20 11.08 -5.50 -2.56
C CYS A 20 11.28 -5.80 -4.05
N ASN A 21 12.52 -5.68 -4.52
CA ASN A 21 12.89 -5.97 -5.89
C ASN A 21 14.09 -6.92 -5.91
N LYS A 22 13.90 -8.15 -6.41
CA LYS A 22 14.94 -9.19 -6.44
C LYS A 22 15.63 -9.34 -5.07
N ASN A 23 14.83 -9.47 -4.02
CA ASN A 23 15.23 -9.57 -2.61
C ASN A 23 15.90 -8.32 -2.01
N ILE A 24 15.97 -7.21 -2.74
CA ILE A 24 16.42 -5.92 -2.21
C ILE A 24 15.22 -5.19 -1.63
N LEU A 25 15.17 -5.09 -0.31
CA LEU A 25 14.15 -4.35 0.43
C LEU A 25 14.55 -2.88 0.55
N LEU A 26 13.66 -1.97 0.15
CA LEU A 26 13.83 -0.53 0.31
C LEU A 26 12.57 0.09 0.92
N GLU A 27 12.76 1.18 1.65
CA GLU A 27 11.69 1.94 2.31
C GLU A 27 11.73 3.41 1.87
N PRO A 28 11.12 3.76 0.72
CA PRO A 28 11.22 5.11 0.17
C PRO A 28 10.71 6.23 1.09
N THR A 29 9.73 5.93 1.95
CA THR A 29 9.17 6.91 2.89
C THR A 29 10.00 7.10 4.15
N ARG A 30 11.12 6.35 4.34
CA ARG A 30 12.02 6.38 5.51
C ARG A 30 11.27 6.45 6.84
N ASP A 31 11.21 7.65 7.44
CA ASP A 31 10.60 7.93 8.75
C ASP A 31 9.08 7.74 8.77
N GLY A 32 8.46 7.60 7.60
CA GLY A 32 7.02 7.44 7.43
C GLY A 32 6.27 8.76 7.54
N LEU A 33 5.07 8.78 6.99
CA LEU A 33 4.19 9.94 7.07
C LEU A 33 3.33 9.81 8.34
N LEU A 34 3.39 10.80 9.23
CA LEU A 34 2.58 10.84 10.45
C LEU A 34 1.09 10.83 10.10
N ILE A 35 0.34 9.93 10.73
CA ILE A 35 -1.13 9.85 10.65
C ILE A 35 -1.68 10.06 12.05
N GLU A 36 -2.63 10.98 12.18
CA GLU A 36 -3.29 11.26 13.46
C GLU A 36 -3.90 10.00 14.07
N ASN A 37 -3.76 9.86 15.39
CA ASN A 37 -4.30 8.71 16.10
C ASN A 37 -5.83 8.66 15.96
N ASN A 38 -6.36 7.44 15.78
CA ASN A 38 -7.78 7.13 15.55
C ASN A 38 -8.38 7.64 14.24
N SER A 39 -7.60 8.22 13.35
CA SER A 39 -8.08 8.58 12.01
C SER A 39 -8.27 7.33 11.16
N LYS A 40 -9.45 7.20 10.57
CA LYS A 40 -9.65 6.26 9.47
C LYS A 40 -8.75 6.67 8.33
N ILE A 41 -8.10 5.68 7.71
CA ILE A 41 -7.26 5.91 6.55
C ILE A 41 -7.74 5.05 5.40
N GLY A 42 -7.97 5.72 4.29
CA GLY A 42 -8.08 5.11 3.00
C GLY A 42 -6.71 4.99 2.36
N LEU A 43 -6.40 3.82 1.82
CA LEU A 43 -5.19 3.58 1.03
C LEU A 43 -5.61 3.45 -0.44
N ARG A 44 -4.69 3.56 -1.39
CA ARG A 44 -5.04 3.45 -2.82
C ARG A 44 -3.84 3.09 -3.65
N ILE A 45 -4.00 2.27 -4.68
CA ILE A 45 -3.05 2.23 -5.80
C ILE A 45 -3.80 2.28 -7.12
N THR A 46 -3.45 3.24 -7.98
CA THR A 46 -3.92 3.26 -9.37
C THR A 46 -2.83 2.67 -10.25
N VAL A 47 -3.18 1.70 -11.07
CA VAL A 47 -2.26 1.04 -12.01
C VAL A 47 -2.75 1.31 -13.44
N ASN A 48 -1.87 1.85 -14.27
CA ASN A 48 -2.09 2.06 -15.68
C ASN A 48 -0.90 1.46 -16.45
N ASN A 49 -1.13 0.28 -17.05
CA ASN A 49 -0.10 -0.54 -17.66
C ASN A 49 1.09 -0.75 -16.69
N GLU A 50 2.28 -0.31 -17.07
CA GLU A 50 3.50 -0.43 -16.28
C GLU A 50 3.63 0.60 -15.14
N LYS A 51 2.69 1.54 -14.99
CA LYS A 51 2.80 2.65 -14.05
C LYS A 51 1.84 2.49 -12.89
N GLY A 52 2.37 2.42 -11.66
CA GLY A 52 1.59 2.37 -10.43
C GLY A 52 1.81 3.62 -9.57
N GLN A 53 0.76 4.20 -8.99
CA GLN A 53 0.89 5.29 -8.03
C GLN A 53 0.05 5.00 -6.78
N PHE A 54 0.69 5.04 -5.61
CA PHE A 54 0.00 4.97 -4.33
C PHE A 54 -0.58 6.32 -3.92
N TYR A 55 -1.72 6.28 -3.24
CA TYR A 55 -2.36 7.41 -2.60
C TYR A 55 -2.90 7.02 -1.22
N TYR A 56 -3.21 8.02 -0.41
CA TYR A 56 -3.93 7.85 0.85
C TYR A 56 -4.94 8.99 1.05
N SER A 57 -5.88 8.80 1.97
CA SER A 57 -6.89 9.79 2.32
C SER A 57 -7.36 9.57 3.76
N THR A 58 -7.68 10.64 4.48
CA THR A 58 -8.27 10.58 5.84
C THR A 58 -9.77 10.90 5.86
N ASP A 59 -10.34 11.28 4.71
CA ASP A 59 -11.74 11.67 4.55
C ASP A 59 -12.44 10.96 3.38
N GLU A 60 -11.73 10.04 2.70
CA GLU A 60 -12.11 9.32 1.49
C GLU A 60 -12.46 10.21 0.28
N LYS A 61 -12.30 11.52 0.37
CA LYS A 61 -12.65 12.49 -0.67
C LYS A 61 -11.39 13.07 -1.29
N ASN A 62 -10.44 13.48 -0.46
CA ASN A 62 -9.19 14.09 -0.85
C ASN A 62 -8.07 13.05 -0.81
N TRP A 63 -7.56 12.68 -1.99
CA TRP A 63 -6.55 11.64 -2.15
C TRP A 63 -5.19 12.25 -2.47
N LEU A 64 -4.23 12.03 -1.57
CA LEU A 64 -2.87 12.54 -1.67
C LEU A 64 -1.93 11.44 -2.15
N LYS A 65 -1.05 11.76 -3.10
CA LYS A 65 0.00 10.83 -3.56
C LYS A 65 0.97 10.53 -2.43
N ILE A 66 1.46 9.30 -2.36
CA ILE A 66 2.56 8.91 -1.49
C ILE A 66 3.56 8.04 -2.24
N GLY A 67 4.85 8.34 -2.05
CA GLY A 67 5.94 7.72 -2.79
C GLY A 67 6.00 8.14 -4.25
N GLU A 68 7.02 7.65 -4.93
CA GLU A 68 7.26 7.87 -6.35
C GLU A 68 6.36 6.99 -7.22
N LEU A 69 6.36 7.29 -8.52
CA LEU A 69 5.72 6.44 -9.52
C LEU A 69 6.45 5.09 -9.60
N LEU A 70 5.69 4.01 -9.47
CA LEU A 70 6.18 2.64 -9.43
C LEU A 70 6.17 2.00 -10.82
N ASP A 71 7.14 1.13 -11.03
CA ASP A 71 7.29 0.32 -12.24
C ASP A 71 6.67 -1.07 -12.02
N MET A 72 5.41 -1.21 -12.41
CA MET A 72 4.61 -2.42 -12.24
C MET A 72 5.08 -3.58 -13.10
N SER A 73 5.87 -3.33 -14.16
CA SER A 73 6.47 -4.40 -14.95
C SER A 73 7.39 -5.30 -14.11
N LYS A 74 7.90 -4.79 -12.99
CA LYS A 74 8.73 -5.55 -12.04
C LYS A 74 7.99 -6.69 -11.33
N LEU A 75 6.66 -6.71 -11.39
CA LEU A 75 5.83 -7.74 -10.77
C LEU A 75 5.39 -8.83 -11.78
N SER A 76 5.98 -8.85 -12.97
CA SER A 76 5.71 -9.86 -13.99
C SER A 76 6.64 -11.07 -13.90
N ASP A 77 6.18 -12.19 -14.45
CA ASP A 77 6.98 -13.41 -14.59
C ASP A 77 8.26 -13.16 -15.42
N ASP A 78 8.15 -12.34 -16.48
CA ASP A 78 9.27 -11.95 -17.35
C ASP A 78 10.38 -11.23 -16.58
N TYR A 79 10.02 -10.35 -15.65
CA TYR A 79 10.99 -9.55 -14.91
C TYR A 79 11.71 -10.35 -13.81
N ILE A 80 10.96 -11.18 -13.08
CA ILE A 80 11.50 -12.05 -12.04
C ILE A 80 12.49 -13.04 -12.67
N GLY A 81 12.12 -13.61 -13.83
CA GLY A 81 12.88 -14.63 -14.53
C GLY A 81 12.83 -15.99 -13.83
N GLY A 82 13.24 -17.04 -14.54
CA GLY A 82 13.19 -18.42 -14.02
C GLY A 82 11.77 -19.01 -14.05
N LYS A 83 11.46 -19.89 -13.10
CA LYS A 83 10.17 -20.59 -13.01
C LYS A 83 9.14 -19.76 -12.22
N ALA A 84 8.74 -18.62 -12.77
CA ALA A 84 7.60 -17.84 -12.29
C ALA A 84 6.34 -18.23 -13.07
N PHE A 85 5.23 -18.47 -12.37
CA PHE A 85 3.98 -18.97 -12.96
C PHE A 85 2.72 -18.34 -12.35
N THR A 86 2.87 -17.23 -11.62
CA THR A 86 1.76 -16.63 -10.86
C THR A 86 1.23 -15.38 -11.52
N GLY A 87 2.06 -14.34 -11.68
CA GLY A 87 1.59 -12.99 -11.99
C GLY A 87 1.28 -12.13 -10.76
N THR A 88 0.87 -10.89 -11.03
CA THR A 88 0.70 -9.83 -10.04
C THR A 88 -0.62 -9.95 -9.28
N PHE A 89 -0.57 -9.79 -7.95
CA PHE A 89 -1.74 -9.74 -7.09
C PHE A 89 -1.82 -8.38 -6.37
N ILE A 90 -3.05 -8.01 -6.03
CA ILE A 90 -3.38 -6.90 -5.13
C ILE A 90 -4.15 -7.48 -3.94
N GLY A 91 -3.87 -6.99 -2.74
CA GLY A 91 -4.51 -7.53 -1.55
C GLY A 91 -4.24 -6.69 -0.30
N ILE A 92 -4.88 -7.10 0.78
CA ILE A 92 -4.73 -6.55 2.12
C ILE A 92 -4.01 -7.57 2.99
N CYS A 93 -3.22 -7.08 3.93
CA CYS A 93 -2.51 -7.94 4.88
C CYS A 93 -2.24 -7.20 6.18
N CYS A 94 -2.06 -7.97 7.25
CA CYS A 94 -1.63 -7.50 8.56
C CYS A 94 -0.49 -8.41 9.00
N GLN A 95 0.64 -7.82 9.39
CA GLN A 95 1.77 -8.55 9.94
C GLN A 95 2.07 -8.01 11.32
N ASP A 96 2.00 -8.88 12.32
CA ASP A 96 2.49 -8.61 13.65
C ASP A 96 3.79 -9.37 13.88
N LEU A 97 4.91 -8.64 13.94
CA LEU A 97 6.23 -9.22 14.20
C LEU A 97 6.52 -9.37 15.70
N THR A 98 5.65 -8.87 16.57
CA THR A 98 5.80 -8.95 18.04
C THR A 98 5.23 -10.25 18.61
N GLY A 99 4.31 -10.90 17.88
CA GLY A 99 3.59 -12.08 18.35
C GLY A 99 2.44 -11.76 19.32
N GLU A 100 2.07 -10.49 19.48
CA GLU A 100 0.99 -10.04 20.37
C GLU A 100 -0.42 -10.23 19.78
N ASN A 101 -0.52 -10.84 18.59
CA ASN A 101 -1.76 -11.04 17.85
C ASN A 101 -2.50 -9.70 17.60
N LYS A 102 -1.73 -8.67 17.23
CA LYS A 102 -2.30 -7.39 16.79
C LYS A 102 -3.16 -7.61 15.55
N TYR A 103 -4.32 -6.98 15.54
CA TYR A 103 -5.27 -7.04 14.45
C TYR A 103 -5.30 -5.71 13.68
N ALA A 104 -5.73 -5.81 12.43
CA ALA A 104 -6.10 -4.68 11.60
C ALA A 104 -7.47 -4.96 11.00
N ASP A 105 -8.40 -4.04 11.24
CA ASP A 105 -9.74 -4.10 10.67
C ASP A 105 -9.76 -3.36 9.32
N PHE A 106 -10.36 -4.00 8.32
CA PHE A 106 -10.56 -3.49 6.96
C PHE A 106 -12.06 -3.40 6.65
N ASP A 107 -12.58 -2.20 6.37
CA ASP A 107 -14.01 -1.94 6.21
C ASP A 107 -14.49 -2.52 4.86
N TYR A 108 -13.68 -2.37 3.81
CA TYR A 108 -13.94 -2.92 2.48
C TYR A 108 -12.66 -3.05 1.63
N PHE A 109 -12.75 -3.84 0.57
CA PHE A 109 -11.77 -3.90 -0.52
C PHE A 109 -12.47 -3.65 -1.85
N LYS A 110 -12.03 -2.62 -2.58
CA LYS A 110 -12.61 -2.23 -3.87
C LYS A 110 -11.60 -2.43 -4.99
N TYR A 111 -12.00 -3.17 -6.02
CA TYR A 111 -11.25 -3.33 -7.25
C TYR A 111 -12.13 -2.85 -8.41
N GLU A 112 -11.57 -1.95 -9.22
CA GLU A 112 -12.23 -1.38 -10.40
C GLU A 112 -11.25 -1.40 -11.55
N GLU A 113 -11.66 -1.98 -12.67
CA GLU A 113 -10.93 -1.90 -13.94
C GLU A 113 -11.36 -0.64 -14.70
N PHE A 114 -10.43 -0.09 -15.50
CA PHE A 114 -10.73 1.02 -16.39
C PHE A 114 -11.11 0.46 -17.77
N ASP A 115 -12.34 0.68 -18.21
CA ASP A 115 -12.63 0.67 -19.65
C ASP A 115 -11.94 1.89 -20.28
N LEU A 116 -11.35 1.73 -21.46
CA LEU A 116 -10.50 2.71 -22.14
C LEU A 116 -11.18 4.10 -22.36
N ASN A 117 -11.14 5.00 -21.37
CA ASN A 117 -10.98 6.48 -21.44
C ASN A 117 -11.02 7.14 -20.02
N PRO A 118 -10.24 8.21 -19.76
CA PRO A 118 -9.69 8.52 -18.43
C PRO A 118 -10.71 9.32 -17.59
N ILE A 119 -10.94 9.03 -16.31
CA ILE A 119 -10.07 9.17 -15.14
C ILE A 119 -10.74 8.34 -14.04
N SER A 120 -10.03 7.53 -13.24
CA SER A 120 -10.53 7.14 -11.90
C SER A 120 -9.51 6.39 -11.01
N TYR A 121 -9.99 5.98 -9.84
CA TYR A 121 -9.38 6.04 -8.52
C TYR A 121 -9.53 4.69 -7.79
N THR A 122 -8.61 4.29 -6.92
CA THR A 122 -8.73 3.01 -6.16
C THR A 122 -8.93 3.25 -4.66
N HIS A 123 -10.14 3.25 -4.13
CA HIS A 123 -10.37 3.36 -2.67
C HIS A 123 -10.06 2.03 -1.96
N PHE A 124 -9.10 2.02 -1.04
CA PHE A 124 -9.05 1.09 0.11
C PHE A 124 -9.57 1.83 1.32
N ASN A 125 -10.16 1.12 2.27
CA ASN A 125 -10.50 1.70 3.55
C ASN A 125 -10.15 0.78 4.69
N GLN A 126 -9.60 1.45 5.70
CA GLN A 126 -9.34 0.96 7.04
C GLN A 126 -8.14 0.00 7.11
N ALA A 127 -7.06 0.50 7.70
CA ALA A 127 -6.21 -0.32 8.53
C ALA A 127 -6.27 0.32 9.91
N ASN A 128 -7.25 -0.07 10.73
CA ASN A 128 -7.19 0.22 12.16
C ASN A 128 -6.16 -0.73 12.78
N CYS A 129 -4.89 -0.47 12.53
CA CYS A 129 -3.83 -1.23 13.16
C CYS A 129 -3.75 -0.80 14.63
N GLN A 130 -4.03 -1.74 15.54
CA GLN A 130 -3.73 -1.56 16.96
C GLN A 130 -2.22 -1.68 17.18
N THR A 131 -1.49 -0.64 16.79
CA THR A 131 -0.10 -0.48 17.21
C THR A 131 -0.08 0.18 18.58
N LYS A 132 -0.25 -0.63 19.63
CA LYS A 132 0.31 -0.28 20.94
C LYS A 132 1.79 -0.67 20.98
#